data_AF-A0AAF3EYL1-F1
#
_entry.id   AF-A0AAF3EYL1-F1
#
_cell.length_a   1.000
_cell.length_b   1.000
_cell.length_c   1.000
_cell.angle_alpha   90.00
_cell.angle_beta   90.00
_cell.angle_gamma   90.00
#
_symmetry.space_group_name_H-M   'P 1'
#
loop_
_entity.id
_entity.type
_entity.pdbx_description
1 polymer ?
#
loop_
_entity_poly.entity_id
_entity_poly.type
_entity_poly.pdbx_seq_one_letter_code
_entity_poly.pdbx_strand_id
1 'polypeptide(L)'
;MDMVRNEDEGLKVERTELDLMYDWWPDNFGSLFDMGCKAFEMLFHHRPQLKSYFAEEWKETETIKKIVLTLEQTLVQCVNTYGDVAAPLNAHDEFLKHLRELGGLHRIILPSLNLDNFELLFKLLPEVIVDMTSARRTDGPIPPEIRKRLFAVWQAACNLMSRQVVLGWERRAVPTIPKFAKAVRIFEERKADPPAASSSAKKLSSGSIKKDSVRKTSAGTPSSSKNPAGQPRQRAESSGATMGLGNEGEKDPSASQSPQHPRNEPLQVHDVDLEMIFK
;
A
#
# COMPACT_ATOMS: atom_id res chain seq x y z
N MET A 1 -15.06 22.89 -32.96
CA MET A 1 -15.70 21.56 -32.95
C MET A 1 -15.10 20.83 -31.77
N ASP A 2 -15.73 20.99 -30.61
CA ASP A 2 -15.26 20.38 -29.36
C ASP A 2 -15.53 18.89 -29.42
N MET A 3 -14.46 18.11 -29.57
CA MET A 3 -14.49 16.68 -29.25
C MET A 3 -14.59 16.57 -27.74
N VAL A 4 -15.81 16.59 -27.21
CA VAL A 4 -16.10 16.10 -25.86
C VAL A 4 -15.74 14.62 -25.89
N ARG A 5 -14.51 14.29 -25.50
CA ARG A 5 -14.11 12.91 -25.23
C ARG A 5 -15.06 12.43 -24.14
N ASN A 6 -15.77 11.33 -24.38
CA ASN A 6 -16.50 10.60 -23.36
C ASN A 6 -15.52 10.27 -22.21
N GLU A 7 -15.55 11.06 -21.14
CA GLU A 7 -14.57 11.06 -20.04
C GLU A 7 -15.08 10.35 -18.79
N ASP A 8 -16.37 10.03 -18.77
CA ASP A 8 -17.08 9.24 -17.76
C ASP A 8 -17.48 7.85 -18.29
N GLU A 9 -16.68 7.29 -19.20
CA GLU A 9 -16.85 5.87 -19.52
C GLU A 9 -16.29 5.04 -18.37
N GLY A 10 -17.18 4.31 -17.70
CA GLY A 10 -16.82 3.37 -16.66
C GLY A 10 -15.99 2.19 -17.14
N LEU A 11 -15.72 1.24 -16.24
CA LEU A 11 -14.91 0.08 -16.55
C LEU A 11 -15.61 -0.81 -17.58
N LYS A 12 -15.09 -0.83 -18.81
CA LYS A 12 -15.61 -1.65 -19.93
C LYS A 12 -15.10 -3.09 -19.84
N VAL A 13 -15.58 -3.84 -18.86
CA VAL A 13 -15.24 -5.25 -18.61
C VAL A 13 -16.54 -6.00 -18.33
N GLU A 14 -16.66 -7.23 -18.85
CA GLU A 14 -17.84 -8.07 -18.62
C GLU A 14 -17.98 -8.45 -17.14
N ARG A 15 -19.23 -8.60 -16.65
CA ARG A 15 -19.49 -8.87 -15.23
C ARG A 15 -18.83 -10.16 -14.74
N THR A 16 -18.86 -11.21 -15.56
CA THR A 16 -18.21 -12.51 -15.29
C THR A 16 -16.70 -12.40 -15.10
N GLU A 17 -16.07 -11.40 -15.71
CA GLU A 17 -14.65 -11.10 -15.51
C GLU A 17 -14.43 -10.24 -14.26
N LEU A 18 -15.35 -9.32 -13.96
CA LEU A 18 -15.32 -8.51 -12.73
C LEU A 18 -15.49 -9.36 -11.47
N ASP A 19 -16.27 -10.44 -11.54
CA ASP A 19 -16.41 -11.38 -10.43
C ASP A 19 -15.07 -12.06 -10.12
N LEU A 20 -14.20 -12.32 -11.12
CA LEU A 20 -12.83 -12.80 -10.88
C LEU A 20 -11.99 -11.80 -10.08
N MET A 21 -12.19 -10.50 -10.30
CA MET A 21 -11.45 -9.49 -9.54
C MET A 21 -11.81 -9.55 -8.05
N TYR A 22 -13.08 -9.79 -7.73
CA TYR A 22 -13.57 -9.92 -6.37
C TYR A 22 -13.13 -11.25 -5.74
N ASP A 23 -13.37 -12.37 -6.41
CA ASP A 23 -13.10 -13.72 -5.91
C ASP A 23 -11.60 -14.01 -5.66
N TRP A 24 -10.72 -13.31 -6.38
CA TRP A 24 -9.26 -13.48 -6.29
C TRP A 24 -8.58 -12.33 -5.56
N TRP A 25 -9.32 -11.38 -4.98
CA TRP A 25 -8.72 -10.30 -4.18
C TRP A 25 -8.23 -10.84 -2.83
N PRO A 26 -7.03 -10.45 -2.35
CA PRO A 26 -6.55 -10.90 -1.04
C PRO A 26 -7.33 -10.28 0.12
N ASP A 27 -7.81 -11.11 1.05
CA ASP A 27 -8.49 -10.67 2.28
C ASP A 27 -7.55 -10.15 3.38
N ASN A 28 -6.24 -10.44 3.27
CA ASN A 28 -5.26 -10.12 4.32
C ASN A 28 -4.46 -8.85 3.97
N PHE A 29 -4.61 -7.80 4.78
CA PHE A 29 -3.87 -6.53 4.66
C PHE A 29 -2.35 -6.68 4.59
N GLY A 30 -1.74 -7.66 5.28
CA GLY A 30 -0.31 -7.91 5.17
C GLY A 30 0.12 -8.31 3.75
N SER A 31 -0.77 -9.00 3.02
CA SER A 31 -0.53 -9.34 1.61
C SER A 31 -0.65 -8.12 0.69
N LEU A 32 -1.56 -7.20 1.01
CA LEU A 32 -1.76 -5.95 0.29
C LEU A 32 -0.58 -4.99 0.49
N PHE A 33 -0.03 -4.93 1.71
CA PHE A 33 1.17 -4.15 2.00
C PHE A 33 2.40 -4.64 1.23
N ASP A 34 2.63 -5.95 1.25
CA ASP A 34 3.73 -6.54 0.51
C ASP A 34 3.57 -6.31 -1.01
N MET A 35 2.32 -6.32 -1.51
CA MET A 35 1.99 -6.02 -2.91
C MET A 35 2.32 -4.56 -3.27
N GLY A 36 1.93 -3.60 -2.43
CA GLY A 36 2.29 -2.20 -2.62
C GLY A 36 3.80 -1.99 -2.59
N CYS A 37 4.50 -2.58 -1.62
CA CYS A 37 5.96 -2.54 -1.56
C CYS A 37 6.59 -3.13 -2.84
N LYS A 38 6.04 -4.23 -3.35
CA LYS A 38 6.54 -4.85 -4.59
C LYS A 38 6.34 -3.95 -5.81
N ALA A 39 5.21 -3.24 -5.89
CA ALA A 39 4.97 -2.27 -6.96
C ALA A 39 5.99 -1.12 -6.93
N PHE A 40 6.30 -0.59 -5.75
CA PHE A 40 7.33 0.43 -5.60
C PHE A 40 8.75 -0.09 -5.88
N GLU A 41 9.07 -1.33 -5.49
CA GLU A 41 10.33 -1.96 -5.90
C GLU A 41 10.50 -1.99 -7.42
N MET A 42 9.47 -2.43 -8.15
CA MET A 42 9.49 -2.47 -9.61
C MET A 42 9.58 -1.06 -10.20
N LEU A 43 8.82 -0.10 -9.66
CA LEU A 43 8.90 1.30 -10.08
C LEU A 43 10.33 1.84 -9.93
N PHE A 44 10.98 1.59 -8.79
CA PHE A 44 12.35 2.02 -8.55
C PHE A 44 13.39 1.27 -9.38
N HIS A 45 13.09 0.04 -9.79
CA HIS A 45 13.93 -0.67 -10.75
C HIS A 45 13.89 0.03 -12.12
N HIS A 46 12.70 0.45 -12.58
CA HIS A 46 12.55 1.18 -13.84
C HIS A 46 12.98 2.65 -13.77
N ARG A 47 12.83 3.29 -12.60
CA ARG A 47 13.14 4.70 -12.35
C ARG A 47 14.00 4.84 -11.08
N PRO A 48 15.29 4.47 -11.13
CA PRO A 48 16.16 4.48 -9.94
C PRO A 48 16.29 5.83 -9.25
N GLN A 49 16.17 6.93 -10.00
CA GLN A 49 16.19 8.28 -9.47
C GLN A 49 15.07 8.56 -8.48
N LEU A 50 13.95 7.83 -8.54
CA LEU A 50 12.87 8.00 -7.57
C LEU A 50 13.27 7.55 -6.16
N LYS A 51 14.26 6.65 -6.04
CA LYS A 51 14.76 6.23 -4.72
C LYS A 51 15.35 7.38 -3.92
N SER A 52 15.84 8.45 -4.55
CA SER A 52 16.42 9.58 -3.81
C SER A 52 15.39 10.39 -3.02
N TYR A 53 14.08 10.20 -3.29
CA TYR A 53 13.01 10.77 -2.47
C TYR A 53 12.74 9.95 -1.20
N PHE A 54 13.41 8.81 -1.04
CA PHE A 54 13.23 7.90 0.08
C PHE A 54 14.57 7.61 0.78
N ALA A 55 14.51 7.16 2.04
CA ALA A 55 15.70 6.72 2.76
C ALA A 55 16.28 5.40 2.19
N GLU A 56 17.51 5.03 2.56
CA GLU A 56 18.09 3.74 2.13
C GLU A 56 17.23 2.54 2.57
N GLU A 57 16.71 2.58 3.79
CA GLU A 57 15.75 1.63 4.36
C GLU A 57 14.30 2.05 4.09
N TRP A 58 14.01 2.50 2.86
CA TRP A 58 12.73 3.13 2.51
C TRP A 58 11.50 2.32 2.93
N LYS A 59 11.56 0.98 2.87
CA LYS A 59 10.46 0.08 3.26
C LYS A 59 10.01 0.23 4.72
N GLU A 60 10.92 0.63 5.59
CA GLU A 60 10.67 0.77 7.02
C GLU A 60 10.16 2.17 7.39
N THR A 61 10.28 3.12 6.46
CA THR A 61 9.87 4.51 6.67
C THR A 61 8.35 4.64 6.81
N GLU A 62 7.91 5.52 7.71
CA GLU A 62 6.49 5.84 7.84
C GLU A 62 5.91 6.44 6.56
N THR A 63 6.74 7.16 5.79
CA THR A 63 6.34 7.77 4.52
C THR A 63 5.89 6.72 3.51
N ILE A 64 6.70 5.67 3.26
CA ILE A 64 6.27 4.65 2.31
C ILE A 64 5.06 3.88 2.84
N LYS A 65 4.99 3.60 4.15
CA LYS A 65 3.87 2.84 4.72
C LYS A 65 2.54 3.53 4.43
N LYS A 66 2.50 4.85 4.57
CA LYS A 66 1.32 5.66 4.26
C LYS A 66 1.00 5.72 2.77
N ILE A 67 2.02 5.82 1.92
CA ILE A 67 1.84 5.80 0.46
C ILE A 67 1.27 4.45 0.00
N VAL A 68 1.86 3.36 0.47
CA VAL A 68 1.44 1.99 0.18
C VAL A 68 0.02 1.75 0.71
N LEU A 69 -0.28 2.15 1.95
CA LEU A 69 -1.64 2.07 2.49
C LEU A 69 -2.67 2.85 1.66
N THR A 70 -2.30 4.03 1.16
CA THR A 70 -3.20 4.84 0.30
C THR A 70 -3.46 4.13 -1.03
N LEU A 71 -2.42 3.52 -1.61
CA LEU A 71 -2.54 2.70 -2.82
C LEU A 71 -3.46 1.49 -2.57
N GLU A 72 -3.25 0.76 -1.48
CA GLU A 72 -4.10 -0.37 -1.10
C GLU A 72 -5.56 0.03 -0.94
N GLN A 73 -5.83 1.11 -0.21
CA GLN A 73 -7.19 1.64 -0.04
C GLN A 73 -7.84 1.98 -1.39
N THR A 74 -7.06 2.53 -2.33
CA THR A 74 -7.53 2.84 -3.69
C THR A 74 -7.89 1.56 -4.45
N LEU A 75 -7.07 0.51 -4.32
CA LEU A 75 -7.33 -0.79 -4.95
C LEU A 75 -8.54 -1.49 -4.34
N VAL A 76 -8.68 -1.48 -3.01
CA VAL A 76 -9.86 -2.01 -2.32
C VAL A 76 -11.12 -1.26 -2.74
N GLN A 77 -11.06 0.08 -2.85
CA GLN A 77 -12.19 0.86 -3.35
C GLN A 77 -12.53 0.50 -4.80
N CYS A 78 -11.53 0.22 -5.65
CA CYS A 78 -11.75 -0.28 -7.01
C CYS A 78 -12.51 -1.62 -7.00
N VAL A 79 -12.09 -2.56 -6.17
CA VAL A 79 -12.76 -3.87 -6.01
C VAL A 79 -14.20 -3.68 -5.52
N ASN A 80 -14.42 -2.86 -4.50
CA ASN A 80 -15.76 -2.59 -3.98
C ASN A 80 -16.66 -1.84 -4.98
N THR A 81 -16.08 -1.04 -5.87
CA THR A 81 -16.85 -0.26 -6.86
C THR A 81 -17.30 -1.13 -8.04
N TYR A 82 -16.44 -2.03 -8.52
CA TYR A 82 -16.70 -2.79 -9.76
C TYR A 82 -16.87 -4.29 -9.55
N GLY A 83 -16.24 -4.87 -8.53
CA GLY A 83 -16.31 -6.29 -8.21
C GLY A 83 -17.49 -6.64 -7.29
N ASP A 84 -17.94 -5.71 -6.44
CA ASP A 84 -19.11 -5.96 -5.58
C ASP A 84 -20.42 -5.78 -6.37
N VAL A 85 -21.34 -6.74 -6.26
CA VAL A 85 -22.70 -6.65 -6.83
C VAL A 85 -23.57 -5.68 -6.03
N ALA A 86 -23.26 -5.49 -4.75
CA ALA A 86 -23.99 -4.64 -3.81
C ALA A 86 -23.47 -3.19 -3.78
N ALA A 87 -22.57 -2.81 -4.69
CA ALA A 87 -22.02 -1.48 -4.77
C ALA A 87 -23.12 -0.40 -4.84
N PRO A 88 -23.03 0.69 -4.06
CA PRO A 88 -23.97 1.81 -4.15
C PRO A 88 -24.06 2.38 -5.58
N LEU A 89 -25.24 2.89 -5.97
CA LEU A 89 -25.49 3.43 -7.31
C LEU A 89 -24.52 4.56 -7.71
N ASN A 90 -24.03 5.33 -6.74
CA ASN A 90 -23.09 6.43 -6.92
C ASN A 90 -21.61 6.05 -6.69
N ALA A 91 -21.30 4.79 -6.36
CA ALA A 91 -19.94 4.35 -6.04
C ALA A 91 -18.97 4.62 -7.19
N HIS A 92 -19.43 4.46 -8.42
CA HIS A 92 -18.65 4.74 -9.63
C HIS A 92 -18.18 6.20 -9.68
N ASP A 93 -19.12 7.14 -9.62
CA ASP A 93 -18.82 8.58 -9.74
C ASP A 93 -17.97 9.07 -8.57
N GLU A 94 -18.24 8.57 -7.36
CA GLU A 94 -17.44 8.89 -6.17
C GLU A 94 -16.00 8.37 -6.31
N PHE A 95 -15.81 7.18 -6.85
CA PHE A 95 -14.48 6.63 -7.10
C PHE A 95 -13.75 7.41 -8.20
N LEU A 96 -14.41 7.76 -9.29
CA LEU A 96 -13.79 8.60 -10.34
C LEU A 96 -13.41 9.99 -9.81
N LYS A 97 -14.30 10.61 -9.02
CA LYS A 97 -14.02 11.87 -8.33
C LYS A 97 -12.82 11.73 -7.40
N HIS A 98 -12.75 10.66 -6.62
CA HIS A 98 -11.61 10.37 -5.74
C HIS A 98 -10.28 10.34 -6.50
N LEU A 99 -10.21 9.61 -7.60
CA LEU A 99 -9.01 9.51 -8.43
C LEU A 99 -8.61 10.85 -9.07
N ARG A 100 -9.58 11.64 -9.54
CA ARG A 100 -9.33 12.98 -10.09
C ARG A 100 -8.75 13.91 -9.02
N GLU A 101 -9.35 13.94 -7.83
CA GLU A 101 -8.84 14.76 -6.74
C GLU A 101 -7.48 14.27 -6.22
N LEU A 102 -7.21 12.96 -6.27
CA LEU A 102 -5.89 12.40 -5.96
C LEU A 102 -4.82 12.95 -6.91
N GLY A 103 -5.09 13.01 -8.21
CA GLY A 103 -4.19 13.60 -9.20
C GLY A 103 -3.99 15.11 -8.99
N GLY A 104 -5.09 15.83 -8.73
CA GLY A 104 -5.05 17.25 -8.41
C GLY A 104 -4.26 17.57 -7.15
N LEU A 105 -4.46 16.78 -6.09
CA LEU A 105 -3.69 16.86 -4.84
C LEU A 105 -2.19 16.74 -5.12
N HIS A 106 -1.75 15.64 -5.74
CA HIS A 106 -0.33 15.39 -5.97
C HIS A 106 0.34 16.48 -6.81
N ARG A 107 -0.37 17.09 -7.74
CA ARG A 107 0.13 18.25 -8.49
C ARG A 107 0.46 19.44 -7.59
N ILE A 108 -0.38 19.69 -6.57
CA ILE A 108 -0.20 20.81 -5.63
C ILE A 108 0.98 20.54 -4.71
N ILE A 109 1.02 19.34 -4.09
CA ILE A 109 1.97 19.00 -3.02
C ILE A 109 3.32 18.50 -3.53
N LEU A 110 3.39 17.95 -4.74
CA LEU A 110 4.61 17.41 -5.36
C LEU A 110 4.80 17.96 -6.78
N PRO A 111 4.95 19.28 -6.95
CA PRO A 111 5.01 19.91 -8.28
C PRO A 111 6.21 19.47 -9.13
N SER A 112 7.26 18.92 -8.51
CA SER A 112 8.45 18.41 -9.19
C SER A 112 8.34 16.94 -9.63
N LEU A 113 7.27 16.24 -9.23
CA LEU A 113 7.05 14.85 -9.60
C LEU A 113 6.54 14.78 -11.05
N ASN A 114 7.20 13.98 -11.88
CA ASN A 114 6.73 13.74 -13.24
C ASN A 114 5.52 12.78 -13.22
N LEU A 115 4.45 13.17 -13.93
CA LEU A 115 3.22 12.41 -14.11
C LEU A 115 3.47 11.02 -14.70
N ASP A 116 4.48 10.88 -15.56
CA ASP A 116 4.89 9.59 -16.16
C ASP A 116 5.19 8.51 -15.09
N ASN A 117 5.59 8.92 -13.89
CA ASN A 117 5.86 7.98 -12.80
C ASN A 117 4.57 7.38 -12.21
N PHE A 118 3.47 8.16 -12.16
CA PHE A 118 2.16 7.65 -11.78
C PHE A 118 1.64 6.67 -12.83
N GLU A 119 1.71 7.05 -14.11
CA GLU A 119 1.26 6.18 -15.21
C GLU A 119 2.05 4.87 -15.23
N LEU A 120 3.37 4.94 -15.03
CA LEU A 120 4.20 3.75 -14.94
C LEU A 120 3.83 2.88 -13.73
N LEU A 121 3.58 3.47 -12.56
CA LEU A 121 3.13 2.71 -11.38
C LEU A 121 1.84 1.95 -11.71
N PHE A 122 0.82 2.62 -12.25
CA PHE A 122 -0.44 1.96 -12.64
C PHE A 122 -0.23 0.88 -13.72
N LYS A 123 0.71 1.06 -14.63
CA LYS A 123 1.05 0.05 -15.65
C LYS A 123 1.68 -1.21 -15.05
N LEU A 124 2.41 -1.10 -13.94
CA LEU A 124 3.08 -2.22 -13.27
C LEU A 124 2.14 -3.00 -12.33
N LEU A 125 1.11 -2.34 -11.78
CA LEU A 125 0.20 -2.94 -10.81
C LEU A 125 -0.46 -4.25 -11.26
N PRO A 126 -0.98 -4.41 -12.49
CA PRO A 126 -1.65 -5.64 -12.89
C PRO A 126 -0.78 -6.90 -12.75
N GLU A 127 0.50 -6.79 -13.12
CA GLU A 127 1.46 -7.89 -12.99
C GLU A 127 1.73 -8.19 -11.51
N VAL A 128 2.00 -7.14 -10.72
CA VAL A 128 2.27 -7.27 -9.28
C VAL A 128 1.09 -7.90 -8.55
N ILE A 129 -0.14 -7.44 -8.82
CA ILE A 129 -1.35 -7.93 -8.18
C ILE A 129 -1.51 -9.42 -8.47
N VAL A 130 -1.48 -9.82 -9.75
CA VAL A 130 -1.69 -11.20 -10.17
C VAL A 130 -0.62 -12.13 -9.62
N ASP A 131 0.64 -11.70 -9.65
CA ASP A 131 1.77 -12.50 -9.18
C ASP A 131 1.74 -12.68 -7.66
N MET A 132 1.47 -11.60 -6.92
CA MET A 132 1.37 -11.63 -5.47
C MET A 132 0.16 -12.43 -4.99
N THR A 133 -1.00 -12.28 -5.65
CA THR A 133 -2.16 -13.13 -5.39
C THR A 133 -1.79 -14.58 -5.66
N SER A 134 -1.13 -14.90 -6.77
CA SER A 134 -0.74 -16.29 -7.06
C SER A 134 0.27 -16.87 -6.08
N ALA A 135 1.23 -16.07 -5.61
CA ALA A 135 2.28 -16.54 -4.72
C ALA A 135 1.80 -16.80 -3.27
N ARG A 136 0.73 -16.12 -2.84
CA ARG A 136 0.23 -16.19 -1.46
C ARG A 136 -0.90 -17.18 -1.23
N ARG A 137 -1.34 -17.84 -2.30
CA ARG A 137 -2.37 -18.88 -2.22
C ARG A 137 -1.84 -20.14 -1.56
N THR A 138 -2.66 -20.70 -0.68
CA THR A 138 -2.38 -21.96 0.02
C THR A 138 -2.78 -23.19 -0.78
N ASP A 139 -3.70 -23.05 -1.73
CA ASP A 139 -4.23 -24.11 -2.59
C ASP A 139 -3.46 -24.29 -3.91
N GLY A 140 -2.36 -23.55 -4.08
CA GLY A 140 -1.49 -23.60 -5.25
C GLY A 140 -1.57 -22.35 -6.14
N PRO A 141 -0.75 -22.28 -7.19
CA PRO A 141 -0.70 -21.11 -8.07
C PRO A 141 -1.99 -20.96 -8.89
N ILE A 142 -2.29 -19.73 -9.32
CA ILE A 142 -3.44 -19.45 -10.17
C ILE A 142 -3.27 -20.21 -11.50
N PRO A 143 -4.30 -20.95 -11.98
CA PRO A 143 -4.25 -21.60 -13.29
C PRO A 143 -3.93 -20.59 -14.42
N PRO A 144 -3.13 -20.95 -15.43
CA PRO A 144 -2.68 -20.00 -16.46
C PRO A 144 -3.80 -19.22 -17.16
N GLU A 145 -4.93 -19.89 -17.45
CA GLU A 145 -6.07 -19.25 -18.10
C GLU A 145 -6.77 -18.22 -17.20
N ILE A 146 -6.92 -18.53 -15.91
CA ILE A 146 -7.46 -17.58 -14.93
C ILE A 146 -6.48 -16.44 -14.70
N ARG A 147 -5.18 -16.74 -14.65
CA ARG A 147 -4.12 -15.72 -14.51
C ARG A 147 -4.19 -14.69 -15.64
N LYS A 148 -4.34 -15.15 -16.88
CA LYS A 148 -4.46 -14.27 -18.07
C LYS A 148 -5.71 -13.39 -18.02
N ARG A 149 -6.85 -13.97 -17.63
CA ARG A 149 -8.13 -13.24 -17.49
C ARG A 149 -8.04 -12.20 -16.37
N LEU A 150 -7.60 -12.60 -15.19
CA LEU A 150 -7.42 -11.71 -14.03
C LEU A 150 -6.46 -10.55 -14.35
N PHE A 151 -5.36 -10.84 -15.07
CA PHE A 151 -4.45 -9.80 -15.55
C PHE A 151 -5.14 -8.79 -16.47
N ALA A 152 -5.97 -9.26 -17.41
CA ALA A 152 -6.70 -8.37 -18.32
C ALA A 152 -7.70 -7.45 -17.57
N VAL A 153 -8.38 -7.98 -16.55
CA VAL A 153 -9.28 -7.20 -15.70
C VAL A 153 -8.52 -6.12 -14.94
N TRP A 154 -7.43 -6.49 -14.26
CA TRP A 154 -6.60 -5.52 -13.54
C TRP A 154 -5.96 -4.50 -14.48
N GLN A 155 -5.55 -4.90 -15.68
CA GLN A 155 -5.04 -3.98 -16.68
C GLN A 155 -6.09 -2.93 -17.08
N ALA A 156 -7.34 -3.35 -17.32
CA ALA A 156 -8.42 -2.42 -17.63
C ALA A 156 -8.72 -1.47 -16.45
N ALA A 157 -8.77 -2.00 -15.22
CA ALA A 157 -9.00 -1.22 -14.01
C ALA A 157 -7.88 -0.20 -13.76
N CYS A 158 -6.61 -0.62 -13.84
CA CYS A 158 -5.46 0.25 -13.67
C CYS A 158 -5.35 1.31 -14.77
N ASN A 159 -5.71 0.99 -16.01
CA ASN A 159 -5.78 1.98 -17.09
C ASN A 159 -6.84 3.05 -16.82
N LEU A 160 -8.02 2.66 -16.33
CA LEU A 160 -9.06 3.60 -15.93
C LEU A 160 -8.57 4.49 -14.78
N MET A 161 -8.02 3.89 -13.72
CA MET A 161 -7.48 4.65 -12.58
C MET A 161 -6.41 5.65 -13.01
N SER A 162 -5.43 5.20 -13.81
CA SER A 162 -4.36 6.05 -14.33
C SER A 162 -4.92 7.22 -15.13
N ARG A 163 -5.87 6.97 -16.05
CA ARG A 163 -6.50 8.03 -16.85
C ARG A 163 -7.18 9.08 -15.97
N GLN A 164 -7.89 8.68 -14.91
CA GLN A 164 -8.60 9.61 -14.05
C GLN A 164 -7.66 10.44 -13.17
N VAL A 165 -6.56 9.84 -12.69
CA VAL A 165 -5.49 10.56 -11.99
C VAL A 165 -4.82 11.58 -12.92
N VAL A 166 -4.50 11.19 -14.15
CA VAL A 166 -3.95 12.08 -15.19
C VAL A 166 -4.91 13.23 -15.48
N LEU A 167 -6.20 12.95 -15.69
CA LEU A 167 -7.21 13.98 -15.91
C LEU A 167 -7.29 14.96 -14.74
N GLY A 168 -7.26 14.45 -13.51
CA GLY A 168 -7.22 15.26 -12.29
C GLY A 168 -6.00 16.17 -12.22
N TRP A 169 -4.82 15.64 -12.56
CA TRP A 169 -3.56 16.37 -12.61
C TRP A 169 -3.60 17.47 -13.67
N GLU A 170 -3.93 17.14 -14.93
CA GLU A 170 -3.94 18.08 -16.05
C GLU A 170 -4.96 19.21 -15.85
N ARG A 171 -6.15 18.87 -15.33
CA ARG A 171 -7.24 19.83 -15.09
C ARG A 171 -7.11 20.60 -13.78
N ARG A 172 -6.08 20.31 -12.98
CA ARG A 172 -5.89 20.94 -11.66
C ARG A 172 -7.12 20.77 -10.78
N ALA A 173 -7.65 19.55 -10.72
CA ALA A 173 -8.82 19.23 -9.91
C ALA A 173 -8.59 19.72 -8.47
N VAL A 174 -9.48 20.56 -7.97
CA VAL A 174 -9.37 21.13 -6.63
C VAL A 174 -9.79 20.07 -5.62
N PRO A 175 -8.94 19.70 -4.65
CA PRO A 175 -9.31 18.71 -3.66
C PRO A 175 -10.45 19.24 -2.75
N THR A 176 -11.57 18.53 -2.74
CA THR A 176 -12.75 18.81 -1.89
C THR A 176 -13.00 17.71 -0.86
N ILE A 177 -12.45 16.52 -1.08
CA ILE A 177 -12.48 15.41 -0.13
C ILE A 177 -11.74 15.86 1.14
N PRO A 178 -12.36 15.77 2.34
CA PRO A 178 -11.83 16.37 3.57
C PRO A 178 -10.36 16.01 3.87
N LYS A 179 -9.97 14.74 3.69
CA LYS A 179 -8.57 14.31 3.88
C LYS A 179 -7.60 15.00 2.91
N PHE A 180 -7.98 15.18 1.65
CA PHE A 180 -7.13 15.83 0.65
C PHE A 180 -7.08 17.35 0.86
N ALA A 181 -8.22 17.96 1.17
CA ALA A 181 -8.30 19.38 1.50
C ALA A 181 -7.43 19.72 2.73
N LYS A 182 -7.46 18.86 3.77
CA LYS A 182 -6.58 18.98 4.95
C LYS A 182 -5.10 18.94 4.53
N ALA A 183 -4.71 17.99 3.66
CA ALA A 183 -3.33 17.87 3.20
C ALA A 183 -2.85 19.11 2.42
N VAL A 184 -3.71 19.69 1.56
CA VAL A 184 -3.39 20.94 0.85
C VAL A 184 -3.16 22.08 1.83
N ARG A 185 -4.06 22.27 2.80
CA ARG A 185 -3.95 23.35 3.80
C ARG A 185 -2.61 23.25 4.57
N ILE A 186 -2.25 22.05 5.00
CA ILE A 186 -1.01 21.83 5.75
C ILE A 186 0.23 22.08 4.89
N PHE A 187 0.19 21.72 3.61
CA PHE A 187 1.26 22.04 2.67
C PHE A 187 1.40 23.57 2.47
N GLU A 188 0.29 24.29 2.33
CA GLU A 188 0.28 25.75 2.19
C GLU A 188 0.81 26.46 3.44
N GLU A 189 0.38 26.02 4.64
CA GLU A 189 0.89 26.52 5.93
C GLU A 189 2.42 26.35 6.02
N ARG A 190 2.95 25.16 5.68
CA ARG A 190 4.41 24.90 5.69
C ARG A 190 5.19 25.69 4.65
N LYS A 191 4.55 26.05 3.53
CA LYS A 191 5.17 26.89 2.50
C LYS A 191 5.20 28.36 2.92
N ALA A 192 4.21 28.81 3.69
CA ALA A 192 4.12 30.17 4.20
C ALA A 192 5.13 30.44 5.33
N ASP A 193 5.52 29.42 6.10
CA ASP A 193 6.54 29.47 7.12
C ASP A 193 7.87 28.85 6.64
N PRO A 194 8.74 29.57 5.89
CA PRO A 194 10.10 29.10 5.69
C PRO A 194 10.78 28.98 7.07
N PRO A 195 11.53 27.90 7.36
CA PRO A 195 12.28 27.82 8.60
C PRO A 195 13.20 29.04 8.65
N ALA A 196 13.04 29.85 9.71
CA ALA A 196 13.94 30.94 9.99
C ALA A 196 15.37 30.39 9.90
N ALA A 197 16.12 30.87 8.91
CA ALA A 197 17.51 30.52 8.70
C ALA A 197 18.26 30.80 10.01
N SER A 198 18.52 29.75 10.78
CA SER A 198 19.42 29.85 11.93
C SER A 198 20.82 30.02 11.35
N SER A 199 21.25 31.28 11.39
CA SER A 199 22.62 31.69 11.17
C SER A 199 23.56 30.85 12.05
N SER A 200 24.25 29.89 11.46
CA SER A 200 25.46 29.29 12.04
C SER A 200 26.42 28.89 10.94
N ALA A 201 26.80 29.89 10.14
CA ALA A 201 28.07 29.87 9.43
C ALA A 201 28.96 30.98 10.00
N LYS A 202 30.15 30.54 10.46
CA LYS A 202 31.36 31.29 10.84
C LYS A 202 31.52 31.69 12.32
N LYS A 203 32.32 30.90 13.04
CA LYS A 203 33.71 31.30 13.34
C LYS A 203 34.59 30.09 13.65
N LEU A 204 35.39 29.68 12.66
CA LEU A 204 36.71 29.12 12.92
C LEU A 204 37.61 30.26 13.40
N SER A 205 38.21 30.11 14.58
CA SER A 205 39.42 30.82 14.98
C SER A 205 40.16 29.97 16.01
N SER A 206 41.38 29.60 15.63
CA SER A 206 42.42 28.90 16.37
C SER A 206 42.75 29.51 17.74
N GLY A 207 43.17 28.65 18.68
CA GLY A 207 43.89 29.05 19.89
C GLY A 207 44.12 27.90 20.87
N SER A 208 45.20 27.14 20.70
CA SER A 208 45.77 26.30 21.77
C SER A 208 46.29 27.18 22.92
N ILE A 209 46.17 26.69 24.17
CA ILE A 209 47.24 26.56 25.19
C ILE A 209 46.62 26.22 26.57
N LYS A 210 47.04 25.06 27.12
CA LYS A 210 47.42 24.66 28.52
C LYS A 210 46.62 25.21 29.72
N LYS A 211 46.55 24.61 30.91
CA LYS A 211 46.78 23.30 31.59
C LYS A 211 46.53 23.63 33.09
N ASP A 212 46.39 22.61 33.95
CA ASP A 212 46.43 22.63 35.44
C ASP A 212 45.09 22.94 36.16
N SER A 213 44.66 22.31 37.28
CA SER A 213 45.23 21.31 38.20
C SER A 213 44.16 20.79 39.21
N VAL A 214 44.14 19.46 39.42
CA VAL A 214 43.97 18.62 40.66
C VAL A 214 43.06 19.01 41.85
N ARG A 215 42.13 18.09 42.23
CA ARG A 215 42.00 17.36 43.53
C ARG A 215 40.83 16.35 43.48
N LYS A 216 41.03 15.01 43.47
CA LYS A 216 41.01 14.00 44.59
C LYS A 216 39.90 14.26 45.64
N THR A 217 38.98 13.32 45.95
CA THR A 217 39.22 11.98 46.59
C THR A 217 37.98 11.03 46.57
N SER A 218 38.24 9.72 46.38
CA SER A 218 37.67 8.49 47.04
C SER A 218 36.13 8.26 47.09
N ALA A 219 35.55 7.05 46.96
CA ALA A 219 35.98 5.66 47.12
C ALA A 219 34.96 4.69 46.46
N GLY A 220 35.37 3.45 46.15
CA GLY A 220 34.46 2.28 46.22
C GLY A 220 34.13 1.52 44.93
N THR A 221 35.07 0.69 44.46
CA THR A 221 34.93 -0.47 43.54
C THR A 221 34.39 -1.72 44.30
N PRO A 222 34.26 -2.95 43.71
CA PRO A 222 34.14 -3.40 42.31
C PRO A 222 33.04 -4.50 42.09
N SER A 223 32.86 -4.96 40.84
CA SER A 223 33.07 -6.37 40.39
C SER A 223 31.75 -7.03 39.92
N SER A 224 31.61 -7.83 38.86
CA SER A 224 32.47 -8.25 37.75
C SER A 224 31.58 -9.00 36.73
N SER A 225 31.96 -8.87 35.46
CA SER A 225 31.75 -9.73 34.28
C SER A 225 31.33 -11.20 34.49
N LYS A 226 30.50 -11.74 33.58
CA LYS A 226 30.91 -12.74 32.54
C LYS A 226 29.70 -13.32 31.75
N ASN A 227 29.82 -13.28 30.41
CA ASN A 227 29.20 -14.16 29.38
C ASN A 227 29.59 -15.66 29.59
N PRO A 228 29.24 -16.67 28.73
CA PRO A 228 28.22 -16.83 27.65
C PRO A 228 27.49 -18.23 27.68
N ALA A 229 26.73 -18.52 26.61
CA ALA A 229 26.56 -19.82 25.92
C ALA A 229 25.40 -20.77 26.27
N GLY A 230 24.77 -21.34 25.22
CA GLY A 230 24.14 -22.67 25.27
C GLY A 230 22.79 -22.83 24.56
N GLN A 231 22.81 -23.24 23.28
CA GLN A 231 21.77 -24.12 22.70
C GLN A 231 22.04 -25.56 23.20
N PRO A 232 21.03 -26.46 23.31
CA PRO A 232 20.76 -27.37 22.17
C PRO A 232 19.30 -27.85 21.99
N ARG A 233 19.04 -28.34 20.76
CA ARG A 233 17.98 -29.27 20.33
C ARG A 233 17.80 -30.48 21.26
N GLN A 234 16.57 -31.00 21.37
CA GLN A 234 16.29 -32.44 21.32
C GLN A 234 14.92 -32.76 20.66
N ARG A 235 14.92 -33.94 20.03
CA ARG A 235 13.90 -34.65 19.26
C ARG A 235 13.35 -35.78 20.15
N ALA A 236 12.07 -36.16 20.02
CA ALA A 236 11.62 -37.52 20.33
C ALA A 236 10.31 -37.86 19.59
N GLU A 237 10.24 -39.12 19.15
CA GLU A 237 9.21 -39.78 18.36
C GLU A 237 8.25 -40.59 19.26
N SER A 238 7.04 -40.89 18.78
CA SER A 238 6.36 -42.22 18.80
C SER A 238 4.94 -42.05 18.24
N SER A 239 4.56 -42.67 17.11
CA SER A 239 4.11 -44.06 16.89
C SER A 239 2.78 -44.43 17.57
N GLY A 240 1.77 -44.77 16.75
CA GLY A 240 0.56 -45.44 17.19
C GLY A 240 -0.48 -45.59 16.05
N ALA A 241 -0.51 -46.76 15.42
CA ALA A 241 -1.50 -47.17 14.43
C ALA A 241 -2.64 -47.96 15.10
N THR A 242 -3.89 -47.80 14.65
CA THR A 242 -4.96 -48.80 14.85
C THR A 242 -5.93 -48.78 13.66
N MET A 243 -6.16 -49.97 13.08
CA MET A 243 -7.20 -50.27 12.07
C MET A 243 -8.56 -50.54 12.73
N GLY A 244 -9.67 -50.30 12.02
CA GLY A 244 -10.99 -50.80 12.39
C GLY A 244 -12.09 -50.46 11.38
N LEU A 245 -12.49 -51.47 10.62
CA LEU A 245 -13.72 -51.64 9.79
C LEU A 245 -14.97 -51.20 10.58
N GLY A 246 -16.08 -50.67 10.08
CA GLY A 246 -16.79 -50.69 8.79
C GLY A 246 -18.29 -50.90 9.13
N ASN A 247 -19.24 -50.10 8.58
CA ASN A 247 -20.55 -50.60 8.13
C ASN A 247 -21.41 -49.53 7.44
N GLU A 248 -22.23 -50.03 6.52
CA GLU A 248 -23.14 -49.36 5.59
C GLU A 248 -24.39 -48.78 6.27
N GLY A 249 -25.00 -47.80 5.60
CA GLY A 249 -26.33 -47.27 5.93
C GLY A 249 -26.72 -46.08 5.05
N GLU A 250 -27.37 -46.36 3.92
CA GLU A 250 -28.03 -45.39 3.04
C GLU A 250 -29.02 -44.47 3.78
N LYS A 251 -28.99 -43.17 3.45
CA LYS A 251 -30.17 -42.34 3.11
C LYS A 251 -29.75 -40.90 2.75
N ASP A 252 -29.83 -40.58 1.47
CA ASP A 252 -30.13 -39.22 0.98
C ASP A 252 -31.66 -38.99 1.06
N PRO A 253 -32.22 -37.76 0.95
CA PRO A 253 -31.62 -36.57 0.34
C PRO A 253 -31.86 -35.21 1.04
N SER A 254 -31.22 -34.17 0.49
CA SER A 254 -31.68 -32.77 0.44
C SER A 254 -31.61 -31.91 1.71
N ALA A 255 -30.49 -31.19 1.85
CA ALA A 255 -30.49 -29.77 2.21
C ALA A 255 -29.16 -29.14 1.77
N SER A 256 -29.15 -28.52 0.59
CA SER A 256 -28.05 -27.62 0.17
C SER A 256 -28.04 -26.39 1.08
N GLN A 257 -27.26 -26.45 2.17
CA GLN A 257 -26.81 -25.25 2.85
C GLN A 257 -25.58 -24.73 2.12
N SER A 258 -25.78 -23.70 1.32
CA SER A 258 -24.68 -22.88 0.81
C SER A 258 -23.82 -22.37 1.98
N PRO A 259 -22.49 -22.35 1.87
CA PRO A 259 -21.64 -21.73 2.88
C PRO A 259 -22.02 -20.25 2.98
N GLN A 260 -22.53 -19.83 4.14
CA GLN A 260 -22.65 -18.42 4.45
C GLN A 260 -21.23 -17.88 4.65
N HIS A 261 -20.72 -17.16 3.65
CA HIS A 261 -19.56 -16.31 3.84
C HIS A 261 -19.85 -15.30 4.97
N PRO A 262 -18.92 -15.08 5.91
CA PRO A 262 -19.08 -14.03 6.89
C PRO A 262 -19.19 -12.69 6.15
N ARG A 263 -20.33 -12.03 6.38
CA ARG A 263 -20.66 -10.69 5.90
C ARG A 263 -19.58 -9.74 6.40
N ASN A 264 -18.74 -9.22 5.50
CA ASN A 264 -17.82 -8.14 5.84
C ASN A 264 -18.65 -6.94 6.29
N GLU A 265 -18.60 -6.62 7.58
CA GLU A 265 -19.09 -5.33 8.08
C GLU A 265 -18.33 -4.20 7.38
N PRO A 266 -18.98 -3.07 7.07
CA PRO A 266 -18.28 -1.90 6.53
C PRO A 266 -17.26 -1.43 7.56
N LEU A 267 -15.97 -1.68 7.27
CA LEU A 267 -14.85 -1.27 8.11
C LEU A 267 -14.90 0.25 8.32
N GLN A 268 -14.95 0.64 9.58
CA GLN A 268 -14.87 2.04 9.98
C GLN A 268 -13.56 2.65 9.48
N VAL A 269 -13.72 3.79 8.81
CA VAL A 269 -12.67 4.60 8.22
C VAL A 269 -11.76 5.10 9.33
N HIS A 270 -10.57 4.52 9.48
CA HIS A 270 -9.53 5.14 10.30
C HIS A 270 -8.85 6.24 9.51
N ASP A 271 -8.90 7.46 10.06
CA ASP A 271 -8.23 8.65 9.56
C ASP A 271 -6.74 8.36 9.31
N VAL A 272 -6.37 8.25 8.03
CA VAL A 272 -4.97 8.26 7.62
C VAL A 272 -4.48 9.69 7.81
N ASP A 273 -3.66 9.90 8.84
CA ASP A 273 -3.06 11.19 9.08
C ASP A 273 -1.97 11.47 8.05
N LEU A 274 -2.34 12.17 6.98
CA LEU A 274 -1.45 12.59 5.90
C LEU A 274 -0.37 13.60 6.39
N GLU A 275 -0.45 14.08 7.64
CA GLU A 275 0.50 15.03 8.25
C GLU A 275 1.96 14.56 8.27
N MET A 276 2.20 13.24 8.23
CA MET A 276 3.57 12.70 8.19
C MET A 276 4.02 12.18 6.83
N ILE A 277 3.20 12.26 5.77
CA ILE A 277 3.68 11.94 4.41
C ILE A 277 4.73 12.98 3.95
N PHE A 278 4.73 14.14 4.59
CA PHE A 278 5.55 15.30 4.23
C PHE A 278 6.66 15.62 5.25
N LYS A 279 7.09 14.66 6.07
CA LYS A 279 8.29 14.80 6.89
C LYS A 279 9.49 14.16 6.19
#